data_AF-A0A3M1E9N0-F1
#
_entry.id   AF-A0A3M1E9N0-F1
#
_cell.length_a   1.000
_cell.length_b   1.000
_cell.length_c   1.000
_cell.angle_alpha   90.00
_cell.angle_beta   90.00
_cell.angle_gamma   90.00
#
_symmetry.space_group_name_H-M   'P 1'
#
loop_
_entity.id
_entity.type
_entity.pdbx_description
1 polymer ?
#
loop_
_entity_poly.entity_id
_entity_poly.type
_entity_poly.pdbx_seq_one_letter_code
_entity_poly.pdbx_strand_id
1 'polypeptide(L)'
;MATKERIGVYICHCGSNIAGTVDVEEVARWAGEVLADEGVVVSRDYQFMCSSLGQELIESDIREMGLTRVIVGACSPHLHEATFRRACERAGLNPFLCEMVSLREQISWVHTDKRVATEKAKSLIAGGVTRILAKSVDELAKTDIADYALEALRHSRVKYI
;
A
#
# COMPACT_ATOMS: atom_id res chain seq x y z
N MET A 1 -12.94 3.16 -23.05
CA MET A 1 -11.51 2.84 -22.82
C MET A 1 -11.30 2.84 -21.32
N ALA A 2 -10.88 1.73 -20.73
CA ALA A 2 -10.48 1.73 -19.32
C ALA A 2 -9.26 2.66 -19.19
N THR A 3 -9.37 3.70 -18.37
CA THR A 3 -8.26 4.59 -18.06
C THR A 3 -7.19 3.79 -17.34
N LYS A 4 -5.94 3.85 -17.81
CA LYS A 4 -4.79 3.21 -17.15
C LYS A 4 -4.70 3.73 -15.71
N GLU A 5 -4.63 2.82 -14.74
CA GLU A 5 -4.55 3.16 -13.32
C GLU A 5 -3.30 4.01 -13.03
N ARG A 6 -3.40 4.92 -12.05
CA ARG A 6 -2.37 5.87 -11.66
C ARG A 6 -2.00 5.64 -10.20
N ILE A 7 -0.85 5.04 -9.97
CA ILE A 7 -0.43 4.55 -8.66
C ILE A 7 0.58 5.51 -8.05
N GLY A 8 0.36 5.90 -6.80
CA GLY A 8 1.38 6.54 -5.96
C GLY A 8 2.03 5.55 -5.01
N VAL A 9 3.36 5.51 -4.96
CA VAL A 9 4.15 4.65 -4.05
C VAL A 9 4.89 5.51 -3.02
N TYR A 10 4.75 5.18 -1.74
CA TYR A 10 5.36 5.96 -0.66
C TYR A 10 6.14 5.05 0.28
N ILE A 11 7.45 5.30 0.43
CA ILE A 11 8.37 4.49 1.22
C ILE A 11 8.73 5.24 2.51
N CYS A 12 8.36 4.67 3.65
CA CYS A 12 8.62 5.27 4.96
C CYS A 12 10.03 4.92 5.46
N HIS A 13 10.76 5.90 5.99
CA HIS A 13 12.03 5.66 6.69
C HIS A 13 11.80 5.09 8.09
N CYS A 14 10.76 5.55 8.78
CA CYS A 14 10.45 5.24 10.17
C CYS A 14 11.66 5.50 11.10
N GLY A 15 12.34 6.63 10.87
CA GLY A 15 13.65 6.91 11.48
C GLY A 15 14.68 5.87 11.03
N SER A 16 15.39 5.26 11.98
CA SER A 16 16.31 4.15 11.68
C SER A 16 15.62 2.78 11.62
N ASN A 17 14.33 2.68 11.94
CA ASN A 17 13.66 1.37 12.00
C ASN A 17 13.56 0.70 10.63
N ILE A 18 13.37 1.46 9.55
CA ILE A 18 13.40 0.92 8.18
C ILE A 18 14.70 1.36 7.49
N ALA A 19 15.00 2.66 7.47
CA ALA A 19 16.17 3.20 6.75
C ALA A 19 17.54 2.71 7.28
N GLY A 20 17.59 2.20 8.52
CA GLY A 20 18.80 1.58 9.07
C GLY A 20 19.18 0.28 8.38
N THR A 21 18.22 -0.47 7.85
CA THR A 21 18.43 -1.80 7.25
C THR A 21 17.96 -1.88 5.79
N VAL A 22 17.14 -0.95 5.31
CA VAL A 22 16.64 -0.90 3.94
C VAL A 22 17.09 0.42 3.31
N ASP A 23 17.61 0.35 2.08
CA ASP A 23 17.87 1.56 1.29
C ASP A 23 16.55 2.09 0.72
N VAL A 24 15.87 2.93 1.50
CA VAL A 24 14.52 3.42 1.21
C VAL A 24 14.46 4.37 0.02
N GLU A 25 15.51 5.17 -0.18
CA GLU A 25 15.65 6.06 -1.33
C GLU A 25 15.79 5.23 -2.61
N GLU A 26 16.63 4.19 -2.58
CA GLU A 26 16.79 3.28 -3.70
C GLU A 26 15.49 2.50 -4.01
N VAL A 27 14.74 2.06 -3.00
CA VAL A 27 13.43 1.41 -3.22
C VAL A 27 12.44 2.37 -3.88
N ALA A 28 12.37 3.63 -3.41
CA ALA A 28 11.48 4.63 -3.98
C ALA A 28 11.86 4.96 -5.43
N ARG A 29 13.15 5.22 -5.69
CA ARG A 29 13.67 5.47 -7.04
C ARG A 29 13.38 4.31 -7.99
N TRP A 30 13.73 3.09 -7.57
CA TRP A 30 13.48 1.87 -8.34
C TRP A 30 12.00 1.68 -8.65
N ALA A 31 11.09 1.90 -7.68
CA ALA A 31 9.65 1.74 -7.92
C ALA A 31 9.13 2.74 -8.95
N GLY A 32 9.62 3.99 -8.92
CA GLY A 32 9.24 5.01 -9.89
C GLY A 32 9.77 4.75 -11.31
N GLU A 33 10.95 4.14 -11.44
CA GLU A 33 11.56 3.85 -12.73
C GLU A 33 11.07 2.52 -13.33
N VAL A 34 11.09 1.45 -12.55
CA VAL A 34 10.88 0.08 -13.03
C VAL A 34 9.40 -0.28 -13.11
N LEU A 35 8.56 0.27 -12.23
CA LEU A 35 7.11 -0.01 -12.21
C LEU A 35 6.29 1.08 -12.94
N ALA A 36 6.95 2.00 -13.65
CA ALA A 36 6.29 3.07 -14.40
C ALA A 36 5.30 2.52 -15.44
N ASP A 37 5.69 1.48 -16.17
CA ASP A 37 4.86 0.85 -17.19
C ASP A 37 3.65 0.10 -16.59
N GLU A 38 3.71 -0.27 -15.32
CA GLU A 38 2.60 -0.86 -14.55
C GLU A 38 1.63 0.20 -13.99
N GLY A 39 1.94 1.49 -14.15
CA GLY A 39 1.06 2.59 -13.74
C GLY A 39 1.55 3.40 -12.54
N VAL A 40 2.76 3.15 -12.02
CA VAL A 40 3.37 4.04 -11.02
C VAL A 40 3.70 5.38 -11.66
N VAL A 41 3.01 6.44 -11.23
CA VAL A 41 3.21 7.81 -11.76
C VAL A 41 3.96 8.71 -10.79
N VAL A 42 4.02 8.34 -9.51
CA VAL A 42 4.79 9.02 -8.48
C VAL A 42 5.31 8.01 -7.47
N SER A 43 6.57 8.17 -7.09
CA SER A 43 7.21 7.36 -6.04
C SER A 43 8.07 8.25 -5.19
N ARG A 44 7.90 8.20 -3.86
CA ARG A 44 8.58 9.07 -2.91
C ARG A 44 9.00 8.30 -1.68
N ASP A 45 10.10 8.70 -1.05
CA ASP A 45 10.42 8.34 0.32
C ASP A 45 10.18 9.53 1.27
N TYR A 46 9.84 9.23 2.53
CA TYR A 46 9.66 10.26 3.55
C TYR A 46 9.94 9.73 4.96
N GLN A 47 10.37 10.61 5.86
CA GLN A 47 10.82 10.22 7.19
C GLN A 47 9.76 9.46 8.00
N PHE A 48 8.54 10.01 8.05
CA PHE A 48 7.42 9.44 8.81
C PHE A 48 6.11 9.58 8.04
N MET A 49 5.80 8.58 7.20
CA MET A 49 4.58 8.60 6.39
C MET A 49 3.30 8.69 7.22
N CYS A 50 3.26 8.15 8.44
CA CYS A 50 2.07 8.23 9.31
C CYS A 50 1.88 9.59 9.99
N SER A 51 2.87 10.48 9.94
CA SER A 51 2.73 11.85 10.47
C SER A 51 1.72 12.66 9.65
N SER A 52 1.25 13.80 10.18
CA SER A 52 0.33 14.68 9.46
C SER A 52 0.91 15.12 8.11
N LEU A 53 2.19 15.52 8.08
CA LEU A 53 2.88 15.92 6.84
C LEU A 53 3.02 14.76 5.85
N GLY A 54 3.28 13.54 6.34
CA GLY A 54 3.34 12.35 5.50
C GLY A 54 1.98 11.99 4.89
N GLN A 55 0.89 12.19 5.65
CA GLN A 55 -0.47 12.00 5.14
C GLN A 55 -0.85 13.09 4.13
N GLU A 56 -0.52 14.36 4.42
CA GLU A 56 -0.73 15.49 3.52
C GLU A 56 -0.02 15.30 2.17
N LEU A 57 1.19 14.71 2.18
CA LEU A 57 1.90 14.36 0.95
C LEU A 57 1.08 13.41 0.05
N ILE A 58 0.52 12.34 0.63
CA ILE A 58 -0.34 11.40 -0.09
C ILE A 58 -1.60 12.11 -0.60
N GLU A 59 -2.23 12.91 0.25
CA GLU A 59 -3.46 13.62 -0.09
C GLU A 59 -3.28 14.62 -1.23
N SER A 60 -2.19 15.40 -1.21
CA SER A 60 -1.85 16.34 -2.27
C SER A 60 -1.58 15.62 -3.58
N ASP A 61 -0.75 14.58 -3.58
CA ASP A 61 -0.45 13.81 -4.79
C ASP A 61 -1.72 13.15 -5.37
N ILE A 62 -2.64 12.63 -4.53
CA ILE A 62 -3.94 12.12 -5.00
C ILE A 62 -4.69 13.18 -5.79
N ARG A 63 -4.82 14.40 -5.24
CA ARG A 63 -5.59 15.49 -5.86
C ARG A 63 -4.90 16.08 -7.08
N GLU A 64 -3.60 16.33 -7.00
CA GLU A 64 -2.83 17.02 -8.04
C GLU A 64 -2.51 16.10 -9.22
N MET A 65 -2.23 14.83 -8.96
CA MET A 65 -1.81 13.88 -10.00
C MET A 65 -2.92 12.93 -10.44
N GLY A 66 -4.10 13.03 -9.81
CA GLY A 66 -5.26 12.17 -10.09
C GLY A 66 -4.96 10.71 -9.82
N LEU A 67 -4.38 10.40 -8.67
CA LEU A 67 -4.05 9.01 -8.32
C LEU A 67 -5.32 8.20 -8.14
N THR A 68 -5.31 6.98 -8.65
CA THR A 68 -6.41 6.02 -8.53
C THR A 68 -6.09 4.88 -7.59
N ARG A 69 -4.82 4.71 -7.18
CA ARG A 69 -4.35 3.71 -6.20
C ARG A 69 -3.18 4.27 -5.39
N VAL A 70 -3.03 3.79 -4.16
CA VAL A 70 -1.91 4.15 -3.28
C VAL A 70 -1.27 2.91 -2.67
N ILE A 71 0.07 2.85 -2.72
CA ILE A 71 0.89 1.86 -2.00
C ILE A 71 1.73 2.59 -0.95
N VAL A 72 1.71 2.13 0.30
CA VAL A 72 2.56 2.65 1.37
C VAL A 72 3.46 1.53 1.92
N GLY A 73 4.75 1.60 1.61
CA GLY A 73 5.78 0.74 2.18
C GLY A 73 6.24 1.25 3.55
N ALA A 74 5.76 0.66 4.64
CA ALA A 74 6.02 1.16 5.99
C ALA A 74 5.97 0.04 7.06
N CYS A 75 5.29 0.28 8.17
CA CYS A 75 5.03 -0.73 9.20
C CYS A 75 3.90 -1.69 8.80
N SER A 76 3.51 -2.55 9.73
CA SER A 76 2.41 -3.50 9.54
C SER A 76 1.07 -2.80 9.29
N PRO A 77 0.21 -3.34 8.40
CA PRO A 77 -1.15 -2.86 8.20
C PRO A 77 -1.98 -2.90 9.49
N HIS A 78 -1.68 -3.81 10.44
CA HIS A 78 -2.35 -3.86 11.73
C HIS A 78 -2.19 -2.58 12.55
N LEU A 79 -1.17 -1.76 12.29
CA LEU A 79 -0.93 -0.51 13.01
C LEU A 79 -1.55 0.70 12.30
N HIS A 80 -1.25 0.88 11.01
CA HIS A 80 -1.52 2.16 10.33
C HIS A 80 -2.35 2.04 9.05
N GLU A 81 -2.95 0.89 8.73
CA GLU A 81 -3.81 0.78 7.55
C GLU A 81 -4.98 1.76 7.66
N ALA A 82 -5.67 1.79 8.81
CA ALA A 82 -6.75 2.74 9.05
C ALA A 82 -6.30 4.21 8.91
N THR A 83 -5.05 4.51 9.27
CA THR A 83 -4.47 5.85 9.11
C THR A 83 -4.37 6.24 7.63
N PHE A 84 -3.74 5.40 6.81
CA PHE A 84 -3.54 5.69 5.39
C PHE A 84 -4.82 5.60 4.57
N ARG A 85 -5.74 4.71 4.93
CA ARG A 85 -7.09 4.64 4.34
C ARG A 85 -7.87 5.94 4.56
N ARG A 86 -7.85 6.48 5.78
CA ARG A 86 -8.48 7.77 6.08
C ARG A 86 -7.82 8.93 5.34
N ALA A 87 -6.50 8.91 5.16
CA ALA A 87 -5.82 9.93 4.35
C ALA A 87 -6.29 9.88 2.89
N CYS A 88 -6.36 8.68 2.30
CA CYS A 88 -6.87 8.50 0.94
C CYS A 88 -8.33 8.96 0.82
N GLU A 89 -9.17 8.59 1.79
CA GLU A 89 -10.59 8.99 1.85
C GLU A 89 -10.76 10.51 1.92
N ARG A 90 -9.97 11.21 2.75
CA ARG A 90 -9.97 12.69 2.82
C ARG A 90 -9.56 13.35 1.50
N ALA A 91 -8.83 12.65 0.65
CA ALA A 91 -8.47 13.11 -0.69
C ALA A 91 -9.45 12.65 -1.79
N GLY A 92 -10.52 11.94 -1.41
CA GLY A 92 -11.55 11.46 -2.35
C GLY A 92 -11.21 10.13 -3.02
N LEU A 93 -10.13 9.45 -2.61
CA LEU A 93 -9.79 8.12 -3.08
C LEU A 93 -10.50 7.07 -2.23
N ASN A 94 -11.09 6.06 -2.87
CA ASN A 94 -11.70 4.94 -2.15
C ASN A 94 -10.66 4.29 -1.20
N PRO A 95 -10.95 4.16 0.10
CA PRO A 95 -9.97 3.69 1.09
C PRO A 95 -9.46 2.27 0.83
N PHE A 96 -10.22 1.41 0.15
CA PHE A 96 -9.80 0.04 -0.17
C PHE A 96 -8.85 -0.04 -1.38
N LEU A 97 -8.65 1.08 -2.07
CA LEU A 97 -7.67 1.30 -3.13
C LEU A 97 -6.34 1.86 -2.59
N CYS A 98 -6.19 1.85 -1.27
CA CYS A 98 -4.94 2.07 -0.54
C CYS A 98 -4.47 0.75 0.05
N GLU A 99 -3.19 0.46 -0.09
CA GLU A 99 -2.60 -0.78 0.40
C GLU A 99 -1.24 -0.56 1.02
N MET A 100 -1.00 -1.27 2.13
CA MET A 100 0.27 -1.22 2.83
C MET A 100 1.13 -2.43 2.52
N VAL A 101 2.44 -2.18 2.47
CA VAL A 101 3.46 -3.21 2.41
C VAL A 101 4.32 -3.08 3.67
N SER A 102 4.42 -4.14 4.47
CA SER A 102 5.20 -4.13 5.71
C SER A 102 6.68 -4.28 5.40
N LEU A 103 7.38 -3.16 5.35
CA LEU A 103 8.84 -3.09 5.21
C LEU A 103 9.55 -3.11 6.57
N ARG A 104 8.85 -2.84 7.67
CA ARG A 104 9.44 -2.87 9.01
C ARG A 104 9.48 -4.28 9.61
N GLU A 105 8.32 -4.80 9.99
CA GLU A 105 8.21 -6.06 10.72
C GLU A 105 8.61 -7.27 9.86
N GLN A 106 8.34 -7.24 8.55
CA GLN A 106 8.63 -8.37 7.64
C GLN A 106 9.97 -8.24 6.89
N ILE A 107 10.66 -7.09 7.03
CA ILE A 107 11.96 -6.86 6.40
C ILE A 107 12.96 -6.26 7.38
N SER A 108 12.92 -4.97 7.67
CA SER A 108 14.04 -4.28 8.34
C SER A 108 14.38 -4.84 9.73
N TRP A 109 13.40 -5.35 10.46
CA TRP A 109 13.60 -5.95 11.79
C TRP A 109 14.04 -7.42 11.76
N VAL A 110 13.96 -8.09 10.61
CA VAL A 110 14.24 -9.53 10.47
C VAL A 110 15.35 -9.84 9.48
N HIS A 111 16.03 -8.82 8.95
CA HIS A 111 17.23 -8.96 8.13
C HIS A 111 18.37 -8.14 8.72
N THR A 112 19.60 -8.55 8.47
CA THR A 112 20.81 -7.84 8.89
C THR A 112 21.63 -7.33 7.71
N ASP A 113 21.52 -7.98 6.54
CA ASP A 113 22.15 -7.54 5.30
C ASP A 113 21.27 -6.50 4.59
N LYS A 114 21.78 -5.27 4.49
CA LYS A 114 21.07 -4.14 3.89
C LYS A 114 20.75 -4.35 2.41
N ARG A 115 21.63 -4.98 1.64
CA ARG A 115 21.41 -5.23 0.22
C ARG A 115 20.29 -6.26 0.03
N VAL A 116 20.32 -7.35 0.78
CA VAL A 116 19.27 -8.38 0.73
C VAL A 116 17.91 -7.81 1.19
N ALA A 117 17.90 -7.03 2.27
CA ALA A 117 16.69 -6.37 2.76
C ALA A 117 16.09 -5.40 1.72
N THR A 118 16.93 -4.64 1.03
CA THR A 118 16.53 -3.71 -0.02
C THR A 118 15.90 -4.44 -1.21
N GLU A 119 16.52 -5.51 -1.69
CA GLU A 119 15.97 -6.30 -2.80
C GLU A 119 14.65 -7.00 -2.43
N LYS A 120 14.52 -7.47 -1.19
CA LYS A 120 13.25 -7.98 -0.67
C LYS A 120 12.18 -6.88 -0.60
N ALA A 121 12.55 -5.67 -0.20
CA ALA A 121 11.63 -4.54 -0.14
C ALA A 121 11.09 -4.19 -1.53
N LYS A 122 11.96 -4.11 -2.55
CA LYS A 122 11.55 -3.95 -3.96
C LYS A 122 10.55 -5.03 -4.38
N SER A 123 10.84 -6.29 -4.06
CA SER A 123 9.98 -7.43 -4.40
C SER A 123 8.59 -7.33 -3.74
N LEU A 124 8.52 -6.95 -2.45
CA LEU A 124 7.23 -6.79 -1.77
C LEU A 124 6.45 -5.57 -2.29
N ILE A 125 7.13 -4.49 -2.70
CA ILE A 125 6.48 -3.33 -3.32
C ILE A 125 5.89 -3.70 -4.68
N ALA A 126 6.62 -4.40 -5.54
CA ALA A 126 6.07 -4.93 -6.81
C ALA A 126 4.86 -5.84 -6.56
N GLY A 127 4.95 -6.75 -5.57
CA GLY A 127 3.81 -7.58 -5.17
C GLY A 127 2.59 -6.77 -4.70
N GLY A 128 2.81 -5.67 -3.98
CA GLY A 128 1.75 -4.72 -3.60
C GLY A 128 1.12 -4.02 -4.80
N VAL A 129 1.94 -3.55 -5.74
CA VAL A 129 1.48 -2.95 -7.00
C VAL A 129 0.64 -3.95 -7.81
N THR A 130 1.11 -5.18 -7.98
CA THR A 130 0.35 -6.24 -8.66
C THR A 130 -0.99 -6.51 -7.96
N ARG A 131 -1.00 -6.60 -6.63
CA ARG A 131 -2.20 -6.91 -5.84
C ARG A 131 -3.22 -5.78 -5.88
N ILE A 132 -2.81 -4.51 -5.81
CA ILE A 132 -3.74 -3.38 -5.87
C ILE A 132 -4.36 -3.22 -7.27
N LEU A 133 -3.61 -3.56 -8.32
CA LEU A 133 -4.11 -3.57 -9.71
C LEU A 133 -5.18 -4.64 -9.95
N ALA A 134 -5.13 -5.75 -9.20
CA ALA A 134 -6.14 -6.80 -9.25
C ALA A 134 -7.46 -6.41 -8.55
N LYS A 135 -7.52 -5.27 -7.84
CA LYS A 135 -8.74 -4.79 -7.18
C LYS A 135 -9.58 -3.94 -8.14
N SER A 136 -10.84 -4.32 -8.35
CA SER A 136 -11.83 -3.51 -9.05
C SER A 136 -12.82 -2.85 -8.07
N VAL A 137 -13.26 -1.63 -8.39
CA VAL A 137 -14.27 -0.92 -7.58
C VAL A 137 -15.59 -1.69 -7.57
N ASP A 138 -15.97 -2.31 -8.68
CA ASP A 138 -17.21 -3.09 -8.80
C ASP A 138 -17.21 -4.31 -7.89
N GLU A 139 -16.10 -5.03 -7.76
CA GLU A 139 -15.99 -6.15 -6.82
C GLU A 139 -16.05 -5.67 -5.36
N LEU A 140 -15.37 -4.56 -5.06
CA LEU A 140 -15.42 -3.97 -3.71
C LEU A 140 -16.84 -3.52 -3.36
N ALA A 141 -17.58 -2.96 -4.32
CA ALA A 141 -18.98 -2.54 -4.13
C ALA A 141 -19.96 -3.72 -4.00
N LYS A 142 -19.67 -4.86 -4.63
CA LYS A 142 -20.48 -6.10 -4.55
C LYS A 142 -20.25 -6.89 -3.27
N THR A 143 -19.25 -6.52 -2.47
CA THR A 143 -18.97 -7.20 -1.20
C THR A 143 -19.94 -6.70 -0.14
N ASP A 144 -21.21 -7.08 -0.23
CA ASP A 144 -22.14 -6.93 0.90
C ASP A 144 -21.70 -7.90 2.00
N ILE A 145 -21.49 -7.37 3.21
CA ILE A 145 -21.20 -8.19 4.40
C ILE A 145 -22.28 -9.26 4.60
N ALA A 146 -23.52 -8.96 4.21
CA ALA A 146 -24.61 -9.92 4.24
C ALA A 146 -24.35 -11.11 3.31
N ASP A 147 -23.89 -10.87 2.08
CA ASP A 147 -23.62 -11.93 1.09
C ASP A 147 -22.43 -12.78 1.50
N TYR A 148 -21.35 -12.17 2.00
CA TYR A 148 -20.19 -12.90 2.51
C TYR A 148 -20.54 -13.75 3.73
N ALA A 149 -21.32 -13.21 4.67
CA ALA A 149 -21.80 -13.95 5.84
C ALA A 149 -22.75 -15.09 5.42
N LEU A 150 -23.65 -14.84 4.46
CA LEU A 150 -24.58 -15.85 3.93
C LEU A 150 -23.85 -16.97 3.18
N GLU A 151 -22.82 -16.67 2.41
CA GLU A 151 -22.03 -17.66 1.69
C GLU A 151 -21.13 -18.48 2.64
N ALA A 152 -20.54 -17.83 3.65
CA ALA A 152 -19.86 -18.53 4.75
C ALA A 152 -20.81 -19.44 5.54
N LEU A 153 -22.06 -19.03 5.75
CA LEU A 153 -23.10 -19.86 6.38
C LEU A 153 -23.57 -21.01 5.47
N ARG A 154 -23.66 -20.80 4.15
CA ARG A 154 -24.02 -21.85 3.17
C ARG A 154 -22.99 -22.99 3.12
N HIS A 155 -21.73 -22.69 3.37
CA HIS A 155 -20.65 -23.68 3.37
C HIS A 155 -20.21 -24.13 4.78
N SER A 156 -20.76 -23.50 5.81
CA SER A 156 -20.60 -23.92 7.20
C SER A 156 -21.36 -25.22 7.47
N ARG A 157 -20.67 -26.24 7.98
CA ARG A 157 -21.32 -27.45 8.53
C ARG A 157 -21.80 -27.27 9.97
N VAL A 158 -21.78 -26.05 10.50
CA VAL A 158 -22.27 -25.77 11.86
C VAL A 158 -23.79 -25.76 11.80
N LYS A 159 -24.39 -26.94 11.96
CA LYS A 159 -25.81 -27.04 12.30
C LYS A 159 -25.99 -26.40 13.68
N TYR A 160 -26.82 -25.36 13.73
CA TYR A 160 -27.26 -24.70 14.94
C TYR A 160 -27.58 -25.73 16.04
N ILE A 161 -26.95 -25.55 17.21
CA ILE A 161 -27.39 -26.13 18.48
C ILE A 161 -28.41 -25.17 19.08
#